data_AF-A0A7S0LDM5-F1
#
_entry.id   AF-A0A7S0LDM5-F1
#
_cell.length_a   1.000
_cell.length_b   1.000
_cell.length_c   1.000
_cell.angle_alpha   90.00
_cell.angle_beta   90.00
_cell.angle_gamma   90.00
#
_symmetry.space_group_name_H-M   'P 1'
#
loop_
_entity.id
_entity.type
_entity.pdbx_description
1 polymer ?
#
loop_
_entity_poly.entity_id
_entity_poly.type
_entity_poly.pdbx_seq_one_letter_code
_entity_poly.pdbx_strand_id
1 'polypeptide(L)'
;EYGKLDALVNNAAICFNDPTLYGKASHVPFQQQARVTVDTNYYGTLRVTQAMLPLLRASASPRLVNVASSAGRLRGSRRVQEAFTSQGLDVPQLSALMEEFVRDVEGGVHIDRGWPNTCYGVSKCGLIALTRVLAGEEKSL
;
A
#
# COMPACT_ATOMS: atom_id res chain seq x y z
N GLU A 1 9.02 -27.97 0.24
CA GLU A 1 10.44 -27.98 -0.20
C GLU A 1 11.41 -27.35 0.81
N TYR A 2 11.08 -26.29 1.57
CA TYR A 2 12.01 -25.73 2.59
C TYR A 2 11.48 -25.62 4.03
N GLY A 3 10.16 -25.76 4.25
CA GLY A 3 9.55 -25.75 5.59
C GLY A 3 9.58 -24.40 6.35
N LYS A 4 10.32 -23.42 5.85
CA LYS A 4 10.46 -22.06 6.37
C LYS A 4 10.80 -21.06 5.26
N LEU A 5 10.76 -19.77 5.58
CA LEU A 5 11.20 -18.67 4.73
C LEU A 5 12.03 -17.70 5.59
N ASP A 6 13.29 -17.48 5.23
CA ASP A 6 14.16 -16.57 6.00
C ASP A 6 13.99 -15.11 5.57
N ALA A 7 13.67 -14.85 4.30
CA ALA A 7 13.49 -13.49 3.79
C ALA A 7 12.37 -13.40 2.74
N LEU A 8 11.52 -12.38 2.88
CA LEU A 8 10.53 -11.98 1.89
C LEU A 8 10.79 -10.54 1.45
N VAL A 9 10.92 -10.32 0.14
CA VAL A 9 11.06 -8.97 -0.44
C VAL A 9 9.87 -8.70 -1.37
N ASN A 10 8.93 -7.89 -0.90
CA ASN A 10 7.80 -7.42 -1.70
C ASN A 10 8.26 -6.22 -2.55
N ASN A 11 8.75 -6.53 -3.76
CA ASN A 11 9.22 -5.54 -4.73
C ASN A 11 8.19 -5.22 -5.84
N ALA A 12 7.32 -6.16 -6.18
CA ALA A 12 6.38 -6.00 -7.29
C ALA A 12 5.47 -4.77 -7.10
N ALA A 13 5.42 -3.91 -8.12
CA ALA A 13 4.57 -2.72 -8.12
C ALA A 13 4.34 -2.21 -9.54
N ILE A 14 3.25 -1.46 -9.72
CA ILE A 14 2.95 -0.72 -10.94
C ILE A 14 2.78 0.77 -10.62
N CYS A 15 3.03 1.59 -11.64
CA CYS A 15 2.70 3.00 -11.66
C CYS A 15 2.19 3.31 -13.07
N PHE A 16 1.02 3.94 -13.18
CA PHE A 16 0.59 4.45 -14.47
C PHE A 16 1.48 5.63 -14.87
N ASN A 17 1.67 5.81 -16.17
CA ASN A 17 2.43 6.93 -16.69
C ASN A 17 1.78 8.24 -16.27
N ASP A 18 2.55 9.09 -15.60
CA ASP A 18 2.21 10.48 -15.39
C ASP A 18 2.58 11.27 -16.67
N PRO A 19 1.69 12.12 -17.20
CA PRO A 19 1.99 12.94 -18.38
C PRO A 19 3.21 13.86 -18.19
N THR A 20 3.59 14.16 -16.95
CA THR A 20 4.79 14.95 -16.60
C THR A 20 6.09 14.13 -16.58
N LEU A 21 6.01 12.79 -16.52
CA LEU A 21 7.18 11.90 -16.46
C LEU A 21 7.49 11.21 -17.80
N TYR A 22 6.48 10.94 -18.64
CA TYR A 22 6.65 10.06 -19.82
C TYR A 22 6.06 10.62 -21.13
N GLY A 23 5.71 11.91 -21.19
CA GLY A 23 5.29 12.57 -22.44
C GLY A 23 3.88 12.19 -22.94
N LYS A 24 3.67 12.24 -24.27
CA LYS A 24 2.36 12.15 -24.96
C LYS A 24 1.76 10.72 -25.07
N ALA A 25 2.01 9.83 -24.10
CA ALA A 25 1.36 8.52 -24.09
C ALA A 25 -0.15 8.67 -23.82
N SER A 26 -0.98 7.79 -24.39
CA SER A 26 -2.40 7.72 -24.03
C SER A 26 -2.52 7.44 -22.54
N HIS A 27 -3.25 8.30 -21.82
CA HIS A 27 -3.39 8.20 -20.38
C HIS A 27 -4.64 7.41 -20.01
N VAL A 28 -4.48 6.48 -19.08
CA VAL A 28 -5.63 5.87 -18.40
C VAL A 28 -6.27 6.95 -17.52
N PRO A 29 -7.60 7.17 -17.59
CA PRO A 29 -8.26 8.14 -16.70
C PRO A 29 -7.94 7.87 -15.24
N PHE A 30 -7.71 8.91 -14.44
CA PHE A 30 -7.27 8.77 -13.04
C PHE A 30 -8.21 7.85 -12.23
N GLN A 31 -9.51 7.95 -12.48
CA GLN A 31 -10.55 7.12 -11.87
C GLN A 31 -10.34 5.61 -12.12
N GLN A 32 -9.76 5.24 -13.26
CA GLN A 32 -9.49 3.85 -13.61
C GLN A 32 -8.13 3.36 -13.10
N GLN A 33 -7.25 4.27 -12.65
CA GLN A 33 -5.93 3.91 -12.16
C GLN A 33 -5.95 3.38 -10.72
N ALA A 34 -6.87 3.88 -9.88
CA ALA A 34 -6.86 3.64 -8.44
C ALA A 34 -6.95 2.15 -8.10
N ARG A 35 -7.97 1.46 -8.61
CA ARG A 35 -8.19 0.02 -8.39
C ARG A 35 -6.97 -0.80 -8.75
N VAL A 36 -6.51 -0.69 -10.00
CA VAL A 36 -5.39 -1.50 -10.52
C VAL A 36 -4.11 -1.25 -9.71
N THR A 37 -3.83 0.02 -9.38
CA THR A 37 -2.63 0.40 -8.61
C THR A 37 -2.68 -0.13 -7.18
N VAL A 38 -3.80 0.04 -6.48
CA VAL A 38 -3.96 -0.40 -5.09
C VAL A 38 -4.02 -1.92 -5.00
N ASP A 39 -4.72 -2.60 -5.92
CA ASP A 39 -4.81 -4.06 -5.98
C ASP A 39 -3.44 -4.72 -6.15
N THR A 40 -2.54 -4.10 -6.91
CA THR A 40 -1.19 -4.60 -7.12
C THR A 40 -0.27 -4.22 -5.97
N ASN A 41 -0.14 -2.93 -5.69
CA ASN A 41 0.91 -2.41 -4.82
C ASN A 41 0.62 -2.66 -3.33
N TYR A 42 -0.65 -2.63 -2.93
CA TYR A 42 -1.08 -2.82 -1.54
C TYR A 42 -1.67 -4.21 -1.33
N TYR A 43 -2.78 -4.56 -1.99
CA TYR A 43 -3.44 -5.84 -1.73
C TYR A 43 -2.62 -7.04 -2.22
N GLY A 44 -1.89 -6.90 -3.33
CA GLY A 44 -0.93 -7.91 -3.79
C GLY A 44 0.13 -8.21 -2.74
N THR A 45 0.77 -7.15 -2.23
CA THR A 45 1.75 -7.24 -1.14
C THR A 45 1.14 -7.87 0.12
N LEU A 46 -0.07 -7.46 0.51
CA LEU A 46 -0.76 -8.00 1.67
C LEU A 46 -1.02 -9.50 1.52
N ARG A 47 -1.56 -9.93 0.38
CA ARG A 47 -1.85 -11.36 0.11
C ARG A 47 -0.58 -12.21 0.12
N VAL A 48 0.48 -11.76 -0.54
CA VAL A 48 1.78 -12.47 -0.53
C VAL A 48 2.31 -12.56 0.89
N THR A 49 2.28 -11.46 1.63
CA THR A 49 2.72 -11.44 3.03
C THR A 49 1.93 -12.44 3.87
N GLN A 50 0.60 -12.40 3.83
CA GLN A 50 -0.26 -13.31 4.59
C GLN A 50 0.00 -14.78 4.26
N ALA A 51 0.19 -15.10 2.97
CA ALA A 51 0.50 -16.45 2.53
C ALA A 51 1.88 -16.95 3.01
N MET A 52 2.84 -16.04 3.16
CA MET A 52 4.22 -16.36 3.54
C MET A 52 4.49 -16.25 5.05
N LEU A 53 3.63 -15.58 5.81
CA LEU A 53 3.77 -15.39 7.26
C LEU A 53 4.02 -16.69 8.04
N PRO A 54 3.29 -17.80 7.79
CA PRO A 54 3.56 -19.06 8.49
C PRO A 54 5.00 -19.57 8.29
N LEU A 55 5.57 -19.38 7.09
CA LEU A 55 6.93 -19.79 6.78
C LEU A 55 7.97 -18.83 7.37
N LEU A 56 7.68 -17.53 7.41
CA LEU A 56 8.52 -16.54 8.08
C LEU A 56 8.62 -16.82 9.58
N ARG A 57 7.50 -17.13 10.24
CA ARG A 57 7.47 -17.48 11.67
C ARG A 57 8.25 -18.76 12.01
N ALA A 58 8.48 -19.63 11.03
CA ALA A 58 9.32 -20.83 11.19
C ALA A 58 10.82 -20.55 11.04
N SER A 59 11.23 -19.36 10.58
CA SER A 59 12.64 -18.96 10.54
C SER A 59 13.13 -18.50 11.91
N ALA A 60 14.40 -18.77 12.22
CA ALA A 60 15.07 -18.27 13.42
C ALA A 60 15.44 -16.78 13.33
N SER A 61 15.49 -16.20 12.12
CA SER A 61 15.76 -14.77 11.93
C SER A 61 15.06 -14.26 10.66
N PRO A 62 13.72 -14.20 10.67
CA PRO A 62 12.96 -13.79 9.49
C PRO A 62 13.18 -12.31 9.17
N ARG A 63 13.11 -11.95 7.88
CA ARG A 63 13.11 -10.56 7.41
C ARG A 63 12.01 -10.35 6.39
N LEU A 64 11.19 -9.33 6.61
CA LEU A 64 10.19 -8.87 5.64
C LEU A 64 10.55 -7.46 5.19
N VAL A 65 10.76 -7.30 3.89
CA VAL A 65 11.10 -6.02 3.26
C VAL A 65 10.01 -5.64 2.27
N ASN A 66 9.37 -4.50 2.50
CA ASN A 66 8.43 -3.90 1.57
C ASN A 66 9.11 -2.74 0.83
N VAL A 67 9.22 -2.85 -0.51
CA VAL A 67 9.82 -1.80 -1.33
C VAL A 67 8.79 -0.69 -1.58
N ALA A 68 8.86 0.35 -0.76
CA ALA A 68 8.00 1.52 -0.84
C ALA A 68 8.55 2.59 -1.82
N SER A 69 8.15 3.85 -1.63
CA SER A 69 8.65 4.99 -2.40
C SER A 69 8.57 6.26 -1.56
N SER A 70 9.44 7.24 -1.83
CA SER A 70 9.32 8.60 -1.29
C SER A 70 8.03 9.30 -1.72
N ALA A 71 7.41 8.86 -2.83
CA ALA A 71 6.08 9.31 -3.24
C ALA A 71 4.98 8.88 -2.26
N GLY A 72 5.22 7.83 -1.46
CA GLY A 72 4.33 7.36 -0.39
C GLY A 72 4.39 8.18 0.89
N ARG A 73 5.12 9.30 0.91
CA ARG A 73 5.09 10.23 2.05
C ARG A 73 3.65 10.66 2.32
N LEU A 74 3.29 10.64 3.60
CA LEU A 74 1.95 10.98 4.05
C LEU A 74 1.59 12.41 3.64
N ARG A 75 0.46 12.55 2.94
CA ARG A 75 -0.08 13.79 2.37
C ARG A 75 -1.61 13.74 2.41
N GLY A 76 -2.23 14.87 2.08
CA GLY A 76 -3.69 15.03 2.10
C GLY A 76 -4.14 15.84 3.31
N SER A 77 -5.45 15.84 3.54
CA SER A 77 -6.07 16.55 4.67
C SER A 77 -5.64 15.96 6.01
N ARG A 78 -5.85 16.72 7.09
CA ARG A 78 -5.63 16.26 8.46
C ARG A 78 -6.33 14.93 8.75
N ARG A 79 -7.57 14.76 8.26
CA ARG A 79 -8.35 13.52 8.36
C ARG A 79 -7.59 12.32 7.79
N VAL A 80 -7.07 12.45 6.56
CA VAL A 80 -6.32 11.37 5.89
C VAL A 80 -5.02 11.07 6.64
N GLN A 81 -4.33 12.12 7.09
CA GLN A 81 -3.08 11.95 7.85
C GLN A 81 -3.33 11.20 9.16
N GLU A 82 -4.32 11.64 9.94
CA GLU A 82 -4.71 11.01 11.21
C GLU A 82 -5.16 9.56 11.03
N ALA A 83 -5.91 9.25 9.95
CA ALA A 83 -6.33 7.89 9.66
C ALA A 83 -5.13 6.95 9.43
N PHE A 84 -4.13 7.36 8.64
CA PHE A 84 -2.91 6.57 8.43
C PHE A 84 -1.97 6.54 9.63
N THR A 85 -2.11 7.45 10.61
CA THR A 85 -1.26 7.48 11.82
C THR A 85 -1.99 7.09 13.09
N SER A 86 -3.22 6.60 12.97
CA SER A 86 -4.04 6.23 14.13
C SER A 86 -3.30 5.20 15.01
N GLN A 87 -3.38 5.43 16.32
CA GLN A 87 -2.92 4.45 17.30
C GLN A 87 -3.81 3.22 17.23
N GLY A 88 -3.21 2.03 17.27
CA GLY A 88 -3.95 0.77 17.17
C GLY A 88 -4.53 0.47 15.78
N LEU A 89 -4.07 1.16 14.73
CA LEU A 89 -4.43 0.82 13.35
C LEU A 89 -4.05 -0.64 13.06
N ASP A 90 -5.00 -1.43 12.59
CA ASP A 90 -4.81 -2.84 12.19
C ASP A 90 -4.94 -3.04 10.67
N VAL A 91 -4.64 -4.26 10.20
CA VAL A 91 -4.72 -4.60 8.77
C VAL A 91 -6.13 -4.41 8.20
N PRO A 92 -7.23 -4.87 8.84
CA PRO A 92 -8.59 -4.60 8.37
C PRO A 92 -8.92 -3.11 8.24
N GLN A 93 -8.60 -2.28 9.23
CA GLN A 93 -8.86 -0.85 9.21
C GLN A 93 -8.06 -0.15 8.12
N LEU A 94 -6.78 -0.49 7.98
CA LEU A 94 -5.95 0.02 6.89
C LEU A 94 -6.49 -0.41 5.52
N SER A 95 -6.93 -1.67 5.39
CA SER A 95 -7.54 -2.17 4.15
C SER A 95 -8.83 -1.45 3.81
N ALA A 96 -9.67 -1.13 4.81
CA ALA A 96 -10.87 -0.34 4.63
C ALA A 96 -10.55 1.10 4.18
N LEU A 97 -9.49 1.70 4.72
CA LEU A 97 -9.01 3.03 4.33
C LEU A 97 -8.49 3.03 2.87
N MET A 98 -7.80 1.98 2.44
CA MET A 98 -7.37 1.82 1.05
C MET A 98 -8.57 1.65 0.10
N GLU A 99 -9.60 0.92 0.53
CA GLU A 99 -10.83 0.73 -0.24
C GLU A 99 -11.69 2.02 -0.29
N GLU A 100 -11.71 2.81 0.78
CA GLU A 100 -12.29 4.16 0.77
C GLU A 100 -11.62 5.05 -0.27
N PHE A 101 -10.28 5.08 -0.31
CA PHE A 101 -9.55 5.85 -1.32
C PHE A 101 -9.93 5.44 -2.75
N VAL A 102 -9.99 4.14 -3.04
CA VAL A 102 -10.34 3.68 -4.39
C VAL A 102 -11.75 4.11 -4.76
N ARG A 103 -12.73 3.91 -3.87
CA ARG A 103 -14.12 4.32 -4.10
C ARG A 103 -14.26 5.83 -4.31
N ASP A 104 -13.55 6.64 -3.52
CA ASP A 104 -13.58 8.09 -3.65
C ASP A 104 -12.96 8.58 -4.97
N VAL A 105 -11.91 7.90 -5.45
CA VAL A 105 -11.31 8.19 -6.76
C VAL A 105 -12.23 7.75 -7.90
N GLU A 106 -12.80 6.54 -7.83
CA GLU A 106 -13.77 6.05 -8.82
C GLU A 106 -15.01 6.96 -8.91
N GLY A 107 -15.45 7.50 -7.77
CA GLY A 107 -16.55 8.48 -7.68
C GLY A 107 -16.16 9.91 -8.03
N GLY A 108 -14.87 10.21 -8.25
CA GLY A 108 -14.38 11.54 -8.60
C GLY A 108 -14.48 12.58 -7.47
N VAL A 109 -14.58 12.14 -6.21
CA VAL A 109 -14.76 13.00 -5.02
C VAL A 109 -13.53 13.01 -4.11
N HIS A 110 -12.42 12.40 -4.53
CA HIS A 110 -11.24 12.19 -3.69
C HIS A 110 -10.62 13.49 -3.19
N ILE A 111 -10.61 14.55 -4.01
CA ILE A 111 -10.10 15.87 -3.61
C ILE A 111 -10.96 16.48 -2.48
N ASP A 112 -12.29 16.44 -2.62
CA ASP A 112 -13.22 16.97 -1.61
C ASP A 112 -13.15 16.17 -0.30
N ARG A 113 -12.85 14.86 -0.41
CA ARG A 113 -12.59 13.96 0.73
C ARG A 113 -11.18 14.12 1.33
N GLY A 114 -10.35 14.97 0.73
CA GLY A 114 -9.04 15.36 1.22
C GLY A 114 -7.89 14.41 0.86
N TRP A 115 -8.11 13.49 -0.09
CA TRP A 115 -7.08 12.61 -0.60
C TRP A 115 -6.10 13.38 -1.50
N PRO A 116 -4.80 13.01 -1.52
CA PRO A 116 -3.88 13.55 -2.50
C PRO A 116 -4.19 13.00 -3.90
N ASN A 117 -3.88 13.78 -4.93
CA ASN A 117 -4.17 13.44 -6.33
C ASN A 117 -3.13 12.46 -6.93
N THR A 118 -2.93 11.31 -6.31
CA THR A 118 -1.97 10.29 -6.78
C THR A 118 -2.34 8.88 -6.34
N CYS A 119 -2.67 7.99 -7.28
CA CYS A 119 -2.94 6.57 -6.98
C CYS A 119 -1.67 5.85 -6.53
N TYR A 120 -0.54 6.08 -7.22
CA TYR A 120 0.74 5.48 -6.85
C TYR A 120 1.19 5.93 -5.46
N GLY A 121 1.16 7.24 -5.18
CA GLY A 121 1.55 7.79 -3.89
C GLY A 121 0.71 7.22 -2.74
N VAL A 122 -0.63 7.19 -2.88
CA VAL A 122 -1.49 6.62 -1.84
C VAL A 122 -1.26 5.12 -1.68
N SER A 123 -1.08 4.36 -2.76
CA SER A 123 -0.76 2.93 -2.66
C SER A 123 0.55 2.66 -1.89
N LYS A 124 1.56 3.51 -2.08
CA LYS A 124 2.84 3.41 -1.35
C LYS A 124 2.74 3.95 0.08
N CYS A 125 1.87 4.92 0.35
CA CYS A 125 1.52 5.35 1.71
C CYS A 125 0.85 4.21 2.49
N GLY A 126 -0.11 3.51 1.86
CA GLY A 126 -0.72 2.29 2.40
C GLY A 126 0.31 1.20 2.69
N LEU A 127 1.28 0.99 1.79
CA LEU A 127 2.35 0.02 2.01
C LEU A 127 3.29 0.40 3.17
N ILE A 128 3.59 1.68 3.35
CA ILE A 128 4.36 2.18 4.51
C ILE A 128 3.58 1.93 5.80
N ALA A 129 2.30 2.27 5.83
CA ALA A 129 1.44 2.03 6.98
C ALA A 129 1.33 0.53 7.29
N LEU A 130 1.16 -0.32 6.26
CA LEU A 130 1.11 -1.78 6.41
C LEU A 130 2.39 -2.32 7.05
N THR A 131 3.54 -1.80 6.65
CA THR A 131 4.84 -2.18 7.24
C THR A 131 4.87 -1.87 8.74
N ARG A 132 4.35 -0.72 9.16
CA ARG A 132 4.24 -0.35 10.58
C ARG A 132 3.27 -1.25 11.35
N VAL A 133 2.10 -1.55 10.75
CA VAL A 133 1.09 -2.42 11.36
C VAL A 133 1.66 -3.82 11.57
N LEU A 134 2.24 -4.41 10.52
CA LEU A 134 2.86 -5.75 10.60
C LEU A 134 4.01 -5.80 11.61
N ALA A 135 4.85 -4.76 11.69
CA ALA A 135 5.90 -4.70 12.71
C ALA A 135 5.34 -4.66 14.16
N GLY A 136 4.14 -4.13 14.35
CA GLY A 136 3.44 -4.15 15.64
C GLY A 136 2.81 -5.50 15.97
N GLU A 137 2.24 -6.17 14.96
CA GLU A 137 1.57 -7.47 15.07
C GLU A 137 2.57 -8.64 15.18
N GLU A 138 3.65 -8.60 14.40
CA GLU A 138 4.65 -9.66 14.26
C GLU A 138 5.97 -9.29 14.94
N LYS A 139 5.99 -9.26 16.28
CA LYS A 139 7.16 -8.81 17.06
C LYS A 139 8.45 -9.62 16.84
N SER A 140 8.36 -10.77 16.18
CA SER A 140 9.52 -11.62 15.84
C SER A 140 10.09 -11.35 14.44
N LEU A 141 9.44 -10.50 13.62
CA LEU A 141 9.94 -10.03 12.32
C LEU A 141 10.91 -8.85 12.47
#